data_AF-G4Q5D0-F1
#
_entry.id   AF-G4Q5D0-F1
#
_cell.length_a   1.000
_cell.length_b   1.000
_cell.length_c   1.000
_cell.angle_alpha   90.00
_cell.angle_beta   90.00
_cell.angle_gamma   90.00
#
_symmetry.space_group_name_H-M   'P 1'
#
loop_
_entity.id
_entity.type
_entity.pdbx_description
1 polymer ?
#
loop_
_entity_poly.entity_id
_entity_poly.type
_entity_poly.pdbx_seq_one_letter_code
_entity_poly.pdbx_strand_id
1 'polypeptide(L)' 'MNDKKIALHFAKKNGFSIVVSKKDDAGQVYFEAYALDGPECSLVITPQKIVVTEGKAAWMEK' A
#
# COMPACT_ATOMS: atom_id res chain seq x y z
N MET A 1 9.67 -10.32 1.55
CA MET A 1 8.58 -10.82 2.43
C MET A 1 8.32 -9.92 3.65
N ASN A 2 9.34 -9.25 4.21
CA ASN A 2 9.15 -8.36 5.37
C ASN A 2 8.49 -7.02 5.00
N ASP A 3 8.89 -6.45 3.86
CA ASP A 3 8.38 -5.15 3.39
C ASP A 3 6.87 -5.12 3.18
N LYS A 4 6.30 -6.22 2.66
CA LYS A 4 4.84 -6.35 2.51
C LYS A 4 4.11 -6.31 3.86
N LYS A 5 4.68 -6.89 4.91
CA LYS A 5 4.09 -6.84 6.27
C LYS A 5 4.18 -5.42 6.84
N ILE A 6 5.30 -4.75 6.62
CA ILE A 6 5.51 -3.36 7.05
C ILE A 6 4.53 -2.43 6.33
N ALA A 7 4.40 -2.57 5.00
CA ALA A 7 3.43 -1.83 4.19
C ALA A 7 1.99 -2.12 4.63
N LEU A 8 1.63 -3.38 4.90
CA LEU A 8 0.29 -3.74 5.39
C LEU A 8 0.00 -3.12 6.77
N HIS A 9 0.95 -3.16 7.70
CA HIS A 9 0.79 -2.56 9.02
C HIS A 9 0.61 -1.04 8.93
N PHE A 10 1.40 -0.39 8.08
CA PHE A 10 1.29 1.05 7.81
C PHE A 10 -0.06 1.40 7.15
N ALA A 11 -0.48 0.64 6.13
CA ALA A 11 -1.76 0.81 5.45
C ALA A 11 -2.95 0.68 6.42
N LYS A 12 -2.96 -0.37 7.26
CA LYS A 12 -4.02 -0.61 8.26
C LYS A 12 -4.15 0.53 9.27
N LYS A 13 -3.03 1.09 9.74
CA LYS A 13 -3.05 2.26 10.65
C LYS A 13 -3.71 3.49 10.04
N ASN A 14 -3.75 3.58 8.71
CA ASN A 14 -4.29 4.71 7.96
C ASN A 14 -5.63 4.39 7.28
N GLY A 15 -6.33 3.31 7.67
CA GLY A 15 -7.66 2.97 7.15
C GLY A 15 -7.68 2.19 5.83
N PHE A 16 -6.54 1.68 5.37
CA PHE A 16 -6.45 0.83 4.18
C PHE A 16 -6.42 -0.65 4.56
N SER A 17 -7.14 -1.48 3.81
CA SER A 17 -7.38 -2.89 4.15
C SER A 17 -6.62 -3.86 3.24
N ILE A 18 -6.29 -3.44 2.02
CA ILE A 18 -5.66 -4.29 1.00
C ILE A 18 -4.33 -3.67 0.60
N VAL A 19 -3.29 -4.50 0.52
CA VAL A 19 -1.96 -4.11 0.04
C VAL A 19 -1.47 -5.10 -1.02
N VAL A 20 -1.14 -4.58 -2.20
CA VAL A 20 -0.53 -5.34 -3.29
C VAL A 20 0.86 -4.81 -3.58
N SER A 21 1.79 -5.70 -3.91
CA SER A 21 3.13 -5.31 -4.37
C SER A 21 3.11 -5.10 -5.88
N LYS A 22 3.69 -4.00 -6.33
CA LYS A 22 3.90 -3.65 -7.72
C LYS A 22 5.39 -3.39 -7.96
N LYS A 23 5.76 -3.39 -9.22
CA LYS A 23 7.10 -3.04 -9.68
C LYS A 23 6.94 -2.00 -10.80
N ASP A 24 7.70 -0.92 -10.74
CA ASP A 24 7.71 0.06 -11.82
C ASP A 24 8.67 -0.34 -12.95
N ASP A 25 8.70 0.47 -14.02
CA ASP A 25 9.56 0.26 -15.18
C ASP A 25 11.06 0.32 -14.86
N ALA A 26 11.45 1.03 -13.78
CA ALA A 26 12.82 1.07 -13.28
C ALA A 26 13.18 -0.16 -12.42
N GLY A 27 12.20 -1.03 -12.16
CA GLY A 27 12.35 -2.23 -11.38
C GLY A 27 12.25 -2.02 -9.87
N GLN A 28 11.86 -0.84 -9.41
CA GLN A 28 11.67 -0.56 -7.99
C GLN A 28 10.31 -1.13 -7.52
N VAL A 29 10.34 -1.79 -6.37
CA VAL A 29 9.15 -2.37 -5.74
C VAL A 29 8.46 -1.29 -4.91
N TYR A 30 7.17 -1.11 -5.16
CA TYR A 30 6.29 -0.27 -4.35
C TYR A 30 5.02 -1.04 -4.00
N PHE A 31 4.21 -0.49 -3.09
CA PHE A 31 2.97 -1.10 -2.67
C PHE A 31 1.80 -0.18 -2.95
N GLU A 32 0.70 -0.73 -3.44
CA GLU A 32 -0.57 -0.01 -3.57
C GLU A 32 -1.48 -0.43 -2.42
N ALA A 33 -1.96 0.56 -1.67
CA ALA A 33 -2.90 0.40 -0.59
C ALA A 33 -4.29 0.83 -1.05
N TYR A 34 -5.28 -0.04 -0.84
CA TYR A 34 -6.68 0.21 -1.16
C TYR A 34 -7.53 0.22 0.11
N ALA A 35 -8.40 1.22 0.19
CA ALA A 35 -9.48 1.25 1.16
C ALA A 35 -10.68 0.49 0.59
N LEU A 36 -11.51 -0.03 1.49
CA LEU A 36 -12.81 -0.59 1.16
C LEU A 36 -13.85 0.44 1.62
N ASP A 37 -14.79 0.77 0.75
CA ASP A 37 -15.88 1.69 1.03
C ASP A 37 -17.19 0.92 1.23
N GLY A 38 -17.93 1.30 2.27
CA GLY A 38 -19.27 0.80 2.55
C GLY A 38 -19.36 -0.67 3.03
N PRO A 39 -20.60 -1.11 3.37
CA PRO A 39 -20.87 -2.47 3.85
C PRO A 39 -20.62 -3.55 2.77
N GLU A 40 -20.62 -3.15 1.49
CA GLU A 40 -20.39 -4.04 0.36
C GLU A 40 -18.90 -4.30 0.08
N CYS A 41 -17.99 -3.69 0.89
CA CYS A 41 -16.54 -3.79 0.69
C CYS A 41 -16.14 -3.41 -0.75
N SER A 42 -16.71 -2.32 -1.27
CA SER A 42 -16.40 -1.82 -2.59
C SER A 42 -14.98 -1.27 -2.60
N LEU A 43 -14.15 -1.74 -3.52
CA LEU A 43 -12.76 -1.29 -3.61
C LEU A 43 -12.70 0.18 -4.01
N VAL A 44 -12.06 1.03 -3.21
CA VAL A 44 -11.75 2.41 -3.62
C VAL A 44 -10.71 2.35 -4.74
N ILE A 45 -11.12 2.72 -5.94
CA ILE A 45 -10.32 2.54 -7.18
C ILE A 45 -9.07 3.43 -7.26
N THR A 46 -8.89 4.39 -6.36
CA THR A 46 -7.68 5.23 -6.30
C THR A 46 -6.75 4.69 -5.20
N PRO A 47 -5.76 3.85 -5.53
CA PRO A 47 -4.80 3.39 -4.55
C PRO A 47 -3.88 4.51 -4.08
N GLN A 48 -3.43 4.40 -2.84
CA GLN A 48 -2.28 5.17 -2.35
C GLN A 48 -1.00 4.34 -2.47
N LYS A 49 0.08 4.98 -2.92
CA LYS A 49 1.37 4.32 -3.10
C LYS A 49 2.19 4.41 -1.81
N ILE A 50 2.79 3.29 -1.42
CA ILE A 50 3.68 3.16 -0.26
C ILE A 50 5.02 2.67 -0.77
N VAL A 51 6.09 3.33 -0.33
CA VAL A 51 7.46 2.83 -0.45
C VAL A 51 7.94 2.31 0.90
N VAL A 52 8.69 1.21 0.89
CA VAL A 52 9.38 0.69 2.07
C VAL A 52 10.88 0.78 1.84
N THR A 53 11.55 1.58 2.65
CA THR A 53 13.00 1.79 2.59
C THR A 53 13.59 1.51 3.96
N GLU A 54 14.59 0.63 4.03
CA GLU A 54 15.27 0.27 5.28
C GLU A 54 14.31 -0.11 6.43
N GLY A 55 13.24 -0.82 6.09
CA GLY A 55 12.24 -1.28 7.06
C GLY A 55 11.23 -0.22 7.52
N LYS A 56 11.23 0.98 6.93
CA LYS A 56 10.26 2.05 7.21
C LYS A 56 9.34 2.26 6.02
N ALA A 57 8.03 2.31 6.27
CA ALA A 57 7.03 2.65 5.27
C ALA A 57 6.73 4.14 5.27
N ALA A 58 6.57 4.71 4.08
CA ALA A 58 6.11 6.08 3.87
C ALA A 58 5.18 6.14 2.66
N TRP A 59 4.30 7.16 2.64
CA TRP A 59 3.54 7.49 1.44
C TRP A 59 4.50 7.97 0.36
N MET A 60 4.35 7.43 -0.84
CA MET A 60 5.02 7.96 -2.02
C MET A 60 4.20 9.17 -2.46
N GLU A 61 4.75 10.36 -2.26
CA GLU A 61 4.16 11.60 -2.77
C GLU A 61 4.03 11.51 -4.30
N LYS A 62 2.97 12.12 -4.85
CA LYS A 62 2.62 12.06 -6.27
C LYS A 62 3.68 12.69 -7.17
#